data_AF-X8DBQ1-F1
#
_entry.id   AF-X8DBQ1-F1
#
_cell.length_a   1.000
_cell.length_b   1.000
_cell.length_c   1.000
_cell.angle_alpha   90.00
_cell.angle_beta   90.00
_cell.angle_gamma   90.00
#
_symmetry.space_group_name_H-M   'P 1'
#
loop_
_entity.id
_entity.type
_entity.pdbx_description
1 polymer ?
#
loop_
_entity_poly.entity_id
_entity_poly.type
_entity_poly.pdbx_seq_one_letter_code
_entity_poly.pdbx_strand_id
1 'polypeptide(L)'
;MSHNTSAKNDRRTHGQVRRYNGCRADRSRAEIERTLQRYGARGFMYGWDETRAVLGFIIHDRQVRFILPLPDRDDPEFNRTATGRQRTAKAAGEAYEQAVRQRWRALALVIKSKLEAVETGIVDFTSEFLAHLVLPSGETVGDAVVPASTRPTAPAGPRSCCQRTAHEPSPNEQRAFRDTDDPQAWQIEMGASLGPAQPA
;
A
#
# COMPACT_ATOMS: atom_id res chain seq x y z
N MET A 1 -42.35 48.53 16.73
CA MET A 1 -41.05 49.10 16.31
C MET A 1 -39.98 48.40 17.15
N SER A 2 -39.03 47.63 16.66
CA SER A 2 -38.68 47.20 15.32
C SER A 2 -37.94 45.87 15.46
N HIS A 3 -38.12 45.01 14.48
CA HIS A 3 -37.31 43.83 14.26
C HIS A 3 -35.82 44.19 14.15
N ASN A 4 -34.95 43.32 14.65
CA ASN A 4 -33.82 42.93 13.80
C ASN A 4 -33.51 41.44 13.96
N THR A 5 -33.36 40.84 12.79
CA THR A 5 -33.21 39.43 12.48
C THR A 5 -31.75 39.22 12.09
N SER A 6 -31.27 37.98 12.21
CA SER A 6 -30.13 37.45 11.46
C SER A 6 -28.73 37.83 11.96
N ALA A 7 -28.04 36.84 12.51
CA ALA A 7 -26.92 36.23 11.78
C ALA A 7 -26.56 34.90 12.44
N LYS A 8 -27.02 33.80 11.83
CA LYS A 8 -26.34 32.51 11.91
C LYS A 8 -24.88 32.75 11.52
N ASN A 9 -23.93 32.55 12.43
CA ASN A 9 -22.56 32.36 12.00
C ASN A 9 -22.22 30.88 12.06
N ASP A 10 -22.05 30.37 10.85
CA ASP A 10 -21.86 28.98 10.48
C ASP A 10 -20.52 28.45 10.99
N ARG A 11 -20.56 27.16 11.35
CA ARG A 11 -19.47 26.17 11.33
C ARG A 11 -18.04 26.72 11.14
N ARG A 12 -17.35 26.97 12.26
CA ARG A 12 -15.91 26.68 12.31
C ARG A 12 -15.72 25.23 12.72
N THR A 13 -15.77 24.33 11.75
CA THR A 13 -15.10 23.03 11.83
C THR A 13 -13.61 23.30 12.04
N HIS A 14 -13.21 23.44 13.29
CA HIS A 14 -11.83 23.17 13.67
C HIS A 14 -11.65 21.69 13.39
N GLY A 15 -11.06 21.39 12.22
CA GLY A 15 -10.48 20.10 11.92
C GLY A 15 -9.59 19.77 13.10
N GLN A 16 -10.10 18.89 13.95
CA GLN A 16 -9.44 18.47 15.16
C GLN A 16 -8.18 17.76 14.67
N VAL A 17 -7.05 18.46 14.66
CA VAL A 17 -5.73 17.85 14.46
C VAL A 17 -5.58 16.90 15.63
N ARG A 18 -6.03 15.65 15.43
CA ARG A 18 -6.00 14.59 16.41
C ARG A 18 -4.54 14.28 16.62
N ARG A 19 -3.95 15.02 17.57
CA ARG A 19 -2.61 14.76 18.09
C ARG A 19 -2.62 13.34 18.65
N TYR A 20 -2.14 12.39 17.86
CA TYR A 20 -1.79 11.07 18.36
C TYR A 20 -0.51 11.20 19.19
N ASN A 21 -0.66 11.77 20.39
CA ASN A 21 0.29 11.59 21.48
C ASN A 21 0.13 10.16 21.99
N GLY A 22 1.21 9.38 21.94
CA GLY A 22 1.32 8.15 22.75
C GLY A 22 1.41 6.83 21.98
N CYS A 23 1.99 6.78 20.79
CA CYS A 23 2.45 5.48 20.26
C CYS A 23 3.87 5.21 20.75
N ARG A 24 4.12 4.03 21.33
CA ARG A 24 5.45 3.54 21.77
C ARG A 24 6.52 3.44 20.66
N ALA A 25 6.29 4.04 19.49
CA ALA A 25 7.31 4.36 18.49
C ALA A 25 8.49 5.12 19.11
N ASP A 26 8.26 5.86 20.20
CA ASP A 26 9.30 6.59 20.93
C ASP A 26 10.46 5.71 21.39
N ARG A 27 10.23 4.44 21.73
CA ARG A 27 11.35 3.53 22.08
C ARG A 27 12.25 3.23 20.89
N SER A 28 11.66 2.93 19.73
CA SER A 28 12.43 2.68 18.51
C SER A 28 13.09 3.95 17.98
N ARG A 29 12.43 5.11 18.12
CA ARG A 29 13.02 6.41 17.79
C ARG A 29 14.23 6.70 18.68
N ALA A 30 14.09 6.53 20.00
CA ALA A 30 15.19 6.70 20.94
C ALA A 30 16.33 5.70 20.69
N GLU A 31 16.02 4.48 20.25
CA GLU A 31 17.05 3.51 19.84
C GLU A 31 17.82 4.00 18.60
N ILE A 32 17.12 4.53 17.59
CA ILE A 32 17.73 5.12 16.40
C ILE A 32 18.62 6.30 16.80
N GLU A 33 18.10 7.21 17.62
CA GLU A 33 18.82 8.39 18.08
C GLU A 33 20.11 8.01 18.81
N ARG A 34 20.05 7.07 19.77
CA ARG A 34 21.24 6.58 20.48
C ARG A 34 22.25 5.91 19.55
N THR A 35 21.76 5.17 18.56
CA THR A 35 22.62 4.53 17.56
C THR A 35 23.32 5.61 16.76
N LEU A 36 22.59 6.56 16.19
CA LEU A 36 23.15 7.66 15.41
C LEU A 36 24.16 8.51 16.20
N GLN A 37 23.87 8.82 17.47
CA GLN A 37 24.80 9.52 18.35
C GLN A 37 26.11 8.74 18.54
N ARG A 38 26.05 7.41 18.68
CA ARG A 38 27.23 6.56 18.83
C ARG A 38 28.15 6.62 17.60
N TYR A 39 27.60 6.62 16.39
CA TYR A 39 28.37 6.72 15.15
C TYR A 39 28.73 8.17 14.77
N GLY A 40 28.50 9.15 15.66
CA GLY A 40 28.95 10.54 15.44
C GLY A 40 28.00 11.41 14.61
N ALA A 41 26.70 11.10 14.59
CA ALA A 41 25.73 12.00 14.00
C ALA A 41 25.67 13.33 14.79
N ARG A 42 25.74 14.46 14.09
CA ARG A 42 25.69 15.81 14.68
C ARG A 42 24.28 16.38 14.79
N GLY A 43 23.33 15.82 14.04
CA GLY A 43 21.97 16.30 13.99
C GLY A 43 21.01 15.16 13.71
N PHE A 44 19.85 15.24 14.35
CA PHE A 44 18.75 14.29 14.18
C PHE A 44 17.44 15.07 14.15
N MET A 45 16.59 14.77 13.18
CA MET A 45 15.23 15.29 13.10
C MET A 45 14.28 14.20 12.65
N TYR A 46 13.03 14.31 13.07
CA TYR A 46 11.96 13.48 12.54
C TYR A 46 10.67 14.29 12.47
N GLY A 47 9.81 13.89 11.55
CA GLY A 47 8.47 14.44 11.37
C GLY A 47 7.57 13.37 10.79
N TRP A 48 6.26 13.54 10.89
CA TRP A 48 5.31 12.64 10.27
C TRP A 48 4.05 13.39 9.86
N ASP A 49 3.40 12.86 8.84
CA ASP A 49 2.05 13.22 8.43
C ASP A 49 1.14 11.97 8.53
N GLU A 50 -0.03 12.01 7.90
CA GLU A 50 -0.99 10.89 7.91
C GLU A 50 -0.50 9.69 7.09
N THR A 51 0.38 9.91 6.12
CA THR A 51 0.79 8.91 5.10
C THR A 51 2.21 8.39 5.31
N ARG A 52 3.10 9.20 5.90
CA ARG A 52 4.52 8.87 6.02
C ARG A 52 5.19 9.55 7.20
N ALA A 53 6.24 8.90 7.68
CA ALA A 53 7.21 9.48 8.58
C ALA A 53 8.50 9.81 7.82
N VAL A 54 9.08 10.97 8.12
CA VAL A 54 10.37 11.41 7.60
C VAL A 54 11.36 11.41 8.76
N LEU A 55 12.51 10.80 8.53
CA LEU A 55 13.63 10.79 9.47
C LEU A 55 14.86 11.35 8.76
N GLY A 56 15.50 12.35 9.35
CA GLY A 56 16.68 13.00 8.80
C GLY A 56 17.80 13.08 9.83
N PHE A 57 19.04 12.90 9.40
CA PHE A 57 20.21 13.10 10.26
C PHE A 57 21.41 13.61 9.46
N ILE A 58 22.38 14.16 10.18
CA ILE A 58 23.63 14.67 9.61
C ILE A 58 24.79 13.89 10.20
N ILE A 59 25.57 13.25 9.34
CA ILE A 59 26.79 12.51 9.69
C ILE A 59 27.83 12.75 8.59
N HIS A 60 29.12 12.86 8.94
CA HIS A 60 30.21 13.16 7.99
C HIS A 60 29.94 14.36 7.04
N ASP A 61 29.34 15.44 7.55
CA ASP A 61 28.94 16.63 6.74
C ASP A 61 28.03 16.29 5.55
N ARG A 62 27.23 15.24 5.68
CA ARG A 62 26.20 14.83 4.72
C ARG A 62 24.87 14.70 5.43
N GLN A 63 23.83 15.19 4.76
CA GLN A 63 22.45 15.04 5.23
C GLN A 63 21.84 13.79 4.60
N VAL A 64 21.33 12.91 5.45
CA VAL A 64 20.65 11.66 5.06
C VAL A 64 19.18 11.79 5.40
N ARG A 65 18.29 11.36 4.51
CA ARG A 65 16.83 11.35 4.72
C ARG A 65 16.22 10.00 4.36
N PHE A 66 15.48 9.43 5.31
CA PHE A 66 14.63 8.27 5.12
C PHE A 66 13.16 8.67 5.11
N ILE A 67 12.40 8.06 4.20
CA ILE A 67 10.95 8.17 4.14
C ILE A 67 10.38 6.79 4.48
N LEU A 68 9.63 6.73 5.57
CA LEU A 68 8.95 5.53 6.05
C LEU A 68 7.46 5.66 5.76
N PRO A 69 6.89 4.91 4.80
CA PRO A 69 5.45 4.89 4.60
C PRO A 69 4.76 4.34 5.86
N LEU A 70 3.74 5.05 6.33
CA LEU A 70 2.92 4.63 7.44
C LEU A 70 1.67 3.91 6.89
N PRO A 71 1.16 2.90 7.61
CA PRO A 71 -0.11 2.28 7.24
C PRO A 71 -1.24 3.32 7.28
N ASP A 72 -2.27 3.12 6.47
CA ASP A 72 -3.51 3.88 6.59
C ASP A 72 -4.33 3.32 7.77
N ARG A 73 -4.90 4.20 8.59
CA ARG A 73 -5.78 3.81 9.70
C ARG A 73 -7.09 3.20 9.21
N ASP A 74 -7.57 3.63 8.05
CA ASP A 74 -8.85 3.20 7.50
C ASP A 74 -8.73 1.91 6.68
N ASP A 75 -7.53 1.34 6.57
CA ASP A 75 -7.29 0.09 5.85
C ASP A 75 -8.19 -1.04 6.39
N PRO A 76 -8.90 -1.77 5.52
CA PRO A 76 -9.66 -2.98 5.89
C PRO A 76 -8.85 -4.00 6.71
N GLU A 77 -7.52 -4.06 6.54
CA GLU A 77 -6.62 -4.91 7.33
C GLU A 77 -6.71 -4.63 8.84
N PHE A 78 -6.94 -3.36 9.23
CA PHE A 78 -7.08 -2.96 10.64
C PHE A 78 -8.52 -2.99 11.11
N ASN A 79 -9.48 -2.73 10.21
CA ASN A 79 -10.88 -2.56 10.55
C ASN A 79 -11.70 -3.86 10.45
N ARG A 80 -11.20 -4.88 9.76
CA ARG A 80 -11.86 -6.19 9.60
C ARG A 80 -11.04 -7.32 10.20
N THR A 81 -11.75 -8.32 10.70
CA THR A 81 -11.19 -9.61 11.11
C THR A 81 -10.96 -10.51 9.89
N ALA A 82 -10.16 -11.56 10.04
CA ALA A 82 -9.91 -12.55 8.97
C ALA A 82 -11.22 -13.21 8.46
N THR A 83 -12.26 -13.27 9.31
CA THR A 83 -13.59 -13.79 8.97
C THR A 83 -14.52 -12.71 8.37
N GLY A 84 -14.00 -11.52 8.08
CA GLY A 84 -14.76 -10.42 7.44
C GLY A 84 -15.65 -9.59 8.38
N ARG A 85 -15.71 -9.91 9.69
CA ARG A 85 -16.46 -9.11 10.68
C ARG A 85 -15.73 -7.82 11.03
N GLN A 86 -16.47 -6.73 11.26
CA GLN A 86 -15.91 -5.46 11.72
C GLN A 86 -15.28 -5.63 13.11
N ARG A 87 -14.06 -5.11 13.27
CA ARG A 87 -13.39 -5.04 14.56
C ARG A 87 -13.98 -3.92 15.40
N THR A 88 -13.83 -4.03 16.72
CA THR A 88 -14.13 -2.92 17.62
C THR A 88 -13.12 -1.80 17.39
N ALA A 89 -13.53 -0.55 17.60
CA ALA A 89 -12.66 0.62 17.41
C ALA A 89 -11.35 0.53 18.23
N LYS A 90 -11.41 -0.09 19.42
CA LYS A 90 -10.24 -0.35 20.26
C LYS A 90 -9.29 -1.36 19.61
N ALA A 91 -9.79 -2.51 19.17
CA ALA A 91 -8.97 -3.55 18.55
C ALA A 91 -8.34 -3.08 17.22
N ALA A 92 -9.08 -2.30 16.43
CA ALA A 92 -8.55 -1.68 15.22
C ALA A 92 -7.42 -0.69 15.53
N GLY A 93 -7.60 0.15 16.57
CA GLY A 93 -6.56 1.06 17.05
C GLY A 93 -5.29 0.33 17.51
N GLU A 94 -5.42 -0.73 18.31
CA GLU A 94 -4.27 -1.51 18.79
C GLU A 94 -3.51 -2.20 17.64
N ALA A 95 -4.22 -2.75 16.65
CA ALA A 95 -3.62 -3.37 15.47
C ALA A 95 -2.86 -2.34 14.62
N TYR A 96 -3.44 -1.16 14.41
CA TYR A 96 -2.79 -0.05 13.71
C TYR A 96 -1.50 0.39 14.42
N GLU A 97 -1.57 0.61 15.74
CA GLU A 97 -0.39 0.99 16.52
C GLU A 97 0.71 -0.09 16.51
N GLN A 98 0.33 -1.37 16.47
CA GLN A 98 1.28 -2.46 16.28
C GLN A 98 1.96 -2.39 14.91
N ALA A 99 1.22 -2.17 13.83
CA ALA A 99 1.78 -2.03 12.49
C ALA A 99 2.73 -0.83 12.40
N VAL A 100 2.35 0.33 12.96
CA VAL A 100 3.24 1.51 13.03
C VAL A 100 4.54 1.19 13.77
N ARG A 101 4.46 0.51 14.92
CA ARG A 101 5.67 0.10 15.68
C ARG A 101 6.55 -0.87 14.89
N GLN A 102 5.95 -1.80 14.16
CA GLN A 102 6.68 -2.73 13.30
C GLN A 102 7.46 -1.97 12.22
N ARG A 103 6.85 -0.98 11.57
CA ARG A 103 7.53 -0.13 10.57
C ARG A 103 8.72 0.64 11.18
N TRP A 104 8.55 1.24 12.35
CA TRP A 104 9.63 1.93 13.06
C TRP A 104 10.77 1.01 13.48
N ARG A 105 10.45 -0.19 13.95
CA ARG A 105 11.47 -1.18 14.30
C ARG A 105 12.21 -1.69 13.07
N ALA A 106 11.52 -1.90 11.96
CA ALA A 106 12.15 -2.25 10.69
C ALA A 106 13.12 -1.15 10.23
N LEU A 107 12.71 0.12 10.33
CA LEU A 107 13.60 1.26 10.01
C LEU A 107 14.84 1.28 10.91
N ALA A 108 14.67 1.06 12.23
CA ALA A 108 15.79 1.02 13.16
C ALA A 108 16.81 -0.08 12.81
N LEU A 109 16.32 -1.27 12.45
CA LEU A 109 17.17 -2.38 12.02
C LEU A 109 17.94 -2.03 10.74
N VAL A 110 17.26 -1.47 9.74
CA VAL A 110 17.91 -1.06 8.47
C VAL A 110 19.00 -0.04 8.72
N ILE A 111 18.71 1.03 9.48
CA ILE A 111 19.70 2.08 9.76
C ILE A 111 20.90 1.50 10.50
N LYS A 112 20.65 0.70 11.54
CA LYS A 112 21.74 0.07 12.30
C LYS A 112 22.60 -0.83 11.40
N SER A 113 21.98 -1.67 10.58
CA SER A 113 22.71 -2.55 9.67
C SER A 113 23.54 -1.78 8.64
N LYS A 114 23.02 -0.68 8.08
CA LYS A 114 23.77 0.18 7.15
C LYS A 114 24.98 0.82 7.82
N LEU A 115 24.81 1.35 9.03
CA LEU A 115 25.92 1.93 9.79
C LEU A 115 26.97 0.88 10.13
N GLU A 116 26.55 -0.33 10.48
CA GLU A 116 27.49 -1.39 10.84
C GLU A 116 28.26 -1.96 9.63
N ALA A 117 27.62 -1.99 8.45
CA ALA A 117 28.31 -2.33 7.21
C ALA A 117 29.41 -1.30 6.86
N VAL A 118 29.18 -0.02 7.19
CA VAL A 118 30.17 1.05 7.02
C VAL A 118 31.28 0.95 8.06
N GLU A 119 30.93 0.75 9.34
CA GLU A 119 31.90 0.63 10.44
C GLU A 119 32.85 -0.56 10.25
N THR A 120 32.32 -1.68 9.76
CA THR A 120 33.13 -2.87 9.45
C THR A 120 33.90 -2.78 8.14
N GLY A 121 33.71 -1.71 7.37
CA GLY A 121 34.39 -1.47 6.09
C GLY A 121 33.94 -2.40 4.95
N ILE A 122 32.74 -2.99 5.05
CA ILE A 122 32.16 -3.81 3.97
C ILE A 122 31.78 -2.91 2.79
N VAL A 123 31.33 -1.69 3.07
CA VAL A 123 30.89 -0.69 2.08
C VAL A 123 31.27 0.72 2.53
N ASP A 124 31.49 1.62 1.59
CA ASP A 124 31.70 3.03 1.88
C ASP A 124 30.40 3.73 2.27
N PHE A 125 30.48 4.74 3.14
CA PHE A 125 29.33 5.52 3.59
C PHE A 125 28.53 6.12 2.43
N THR A 126 29.23 6.80 1.50
CA THR A 126 28.58 7.46 0.36
C THR A 126 27.83 6.47 -0.51
N SER A 127 28.39 5.29 -0.74
CA SER A 127 27.79 4.24 -1.56
C SER A 127 26.56 3.63 -0.87
N GLU A 128 26.66 3.30 0.41
CA GLU A 128 25.57 2.65 1.17
C GLU A 128 24.37 3.57 1.41
N PHE A 129 24.63 4.87 1.56
CA PHE A 129 23.61 5.89 1.79
C PHE A 129 23.24 6.69 0.54
N LEU A 130 23.79 6.37 -0.64
CA LEU A 130 23.67 7.20 -1.85
C LEU A 130 22.23 7.63 -2.12
N ALA A 131 21.29 6.69 -2.19
CA ALA A 131 19.88 6.95 -2.48
C ALA A 131 19.17 7.85 -1.43
N HIS A 132 19.73 7.96 -0.22
CA HIS A 132 19.19 8.71 0.91
C HIS A 132 19.90 10.04 1.15
N LEU A 133 20.99 10.34 0.41
CA LEU A 133 21.68 11.62 0.52
C LEU A 133 20.80 12.75 -0.02
N VAL A 134 20.70 13.83 0.74
CA VAL A 134 19.93 15.02 0.37
C VAL A 134 20.79 15.97 -0.47
N LEU A 135 20.24 16.41 -1.59
CA LEU A 135 20.84 17.37 -2.52
C LEU A 135 20.54 18.82 -2.09
N PRO A 136 21.26 19.81 -2.63
CA PRO A 136 20.94 21.23 -2.39
C PRO A 136 19.52 21.63 -2.79
N SER A 137 18.88 20.90 -3.71
CA SER A 137 17.47 21.07 -4.08
C SER A 137 16.49 20.63 -2.97
N GLY A 138 16.96 19.88 -1.98
CA GLY A 138 16.15 19.32 -0.88
C GLY A 138 15.52 17.95 -1.19
N GLU A 139 15.70 17.41 -2.40
CA GLU A 139 15.34 16.03 -2.73
C GLU A 139 16.47 15.05 -2.41
N THR A 140 16.20 13.74 -2.37
CA THR A 140 17.30 12.75 -2.25
C THR A 140 17.82 12.35 -3.63
N VAL A 141 19.05 11.84 -3.70
CA VAL A 141 19.60 11.28 -4.95
C VAL A 141 18.70 10.19 -5.51
N GLY A 142 18.08 9.36 -4.65
CA GLY A 142 17.14 8.34 -5.09
C GLY A 142 15.91 8.93 -5.78
N ASP A 143 15.38 10.04 -5.27
CA ASP A 143 14.26 10.76 -5.89
C ASP A 143 14.66 11.38 -7.24
N ALA A 144 15.89 11.90 -7.36
CA ALA A 144 16.38 12.54 -8.57
C ALA A 144 16.73 11.55 -9.69
N VAL A 145 17.27 10.37 -9.34
CA VAL A 145 17.78 9.38 -10.30
C VAL A 145 16.71 8.38 -10.72
N VAL A 146 15.77 8.02 -9.83
CA VAL A 146 14.68 7.10 -10.17
C VAL A 146 13.52 7.92 -10.75
N PRO A 147 13.31 7.93 -12.08
CA PRO A 147 12.25 8.73 -12.68
C PRO A 147 10.88 8.31 -12.12
N ALA A 148 10.01 9.30 -11.92
CA ALA A 148 8.67 9.11 -11.35
C ALA A 148 7.80 8.08 -12.11
N SER A 149 8.15 7.77 -13.37
CA SER A 149 7.48 6.78 -14.22
C SER A 149 7.67 5.33 -13.77
N THR A 150 8.74 5.00 -13.04
CA THR A 150 9.04 3.63 -12.59
C THR A 150 8.51 3.36 -11.18
N ARG A 151 8.05 4.40 -10.46
CA ARG A 151 7.34 4.20 -9.20
C ARG A 151 6.07 3.41 -9.54
N PRO A 152 5.88 2.19 -8.99
CA PRO A 152 4.60 1.52 -9.15
C PRO A 152 3.57 2.48 -8.60
N THR A 153 2.73 3.06 -9.46
CA THR A 153 1.47 3.62 -9.00
C THR A 153 0.82 2.47 -8.27
N ALA A 154 0.73 2.59 -6.93
CA ALA A 154 0.06 1.58 -6.13
C ALA A 154 -1.25 1.25 -6.84
N PRO A 155 -1.52 -0.03 -7.18
CA PRO A 155 -2.83 -0.35 -7.71
C PRO A 155 -3.84 0.16 -6.68
N ALA A 156 -4.80 0.96 -7.15
CA ALA A 156 -5.85 1.50 -6.31
C ALA A 156 -6.58 0.36 -5.59
N GLY A 157 -6.17 0.11 -4.35
CA GLY A 157 -6.73 -0.88 -3.43
C GLY A 157 -6.69 -2.35 -3.93
N PRO A 158 -6.96 -3.30 -3.04
CA PRO A 158 -7.39 -4.61 -3.49
C PRO A 158 -8.69 -4.42 -4.27
N ARG A 159 -8.64 -4.60 -5.60
CA ARG A 159 -9.83 -4.97 -6.35
C ARG A 159 -10.43 -6.15 -5.63
N SER A 160 -11.65 -5.97 -5.16
CA SER A 160 -12.43 -7.00 -4.48
C SER A 160 -12.24 -8.35 -5.18
N CYS A 161 -11.57 -9.29 -4.52
CA CYS A 161 -11.62 -10.71 -4.85
C CYS A 161 -13.00 -11.29 -4.43
N CYS A 162 -14.07 -10.52 -4.63
CA CYS A 162 -15.44 -10.99 -4.67
C CYS A 162 -15.81 -11.22 -6.14
N GLN A 163 -14.90 -11.83 -6.92
CA GLN A 163 -15.33 -12.64 -8.05
C GLN A 163 -15.71 -13.99 -7.46
N ARG A 164 -16.96 -14.03 -6.99
CA ARG A 164 -17.91 -15.11 -7.22
C ARG A 164 -17.22 -16.41 -7.65
N THR A 165 -16.96 -17.31 -6.70
CA THR A 165 -16.68 -18.71 -7.01
C THR A 165 -17.85 -19.21 -7.85
N ALA A 166 -17.64 -19.36 -9.15
CA ALA A 166 -18.47 -20.23 -9.96
C ALA A 166 -18.35 -21.61 -9.32
N HIS A 167 -19.48 -22.13 -8.87
CA HIS A 167 -19.62 -23.51 -8.45
C HIS A 167 -19.23 -24.38 -9.64
N GLU A 168 -18.07 -25.03 -9.56
CA GLU A 168 -17.67 -26.05 -10.52
C GLU A 168 -18.53 -27.29 -10.21
N PRO A 169 -19.49 -27.66 -11.08
CA PRO A 169 -20.39 -28.75 -10.79
C PRO A 169 -19.61 -30.06 -10.73
N SER A 170 -19.93 -30.88 -9.73
CA SER A 170 -19.22 -32.13 -9.48
C SER A 170 -19.32 -33.06 -10.71
N PRO A 171 -18.36 -33.99 -10.91
CA PRO A 171 -18.32 -34.88 -12.08
C PRO A 171 -19.58 -35.73 -12.31
N ASN A 172 -20.48 -35.82 -11.33
CA ASN A 172 -21.71 -36.62 -11.43
C ASN A 172 -22.92 -35.83 -11.98
N GLU A 173 -22.83 -34.51 -12.17
CA GLU A 173 -23.91 -33.68 -12.79
C GLU A 173 -23.71 -33.44 -14.29
N GLN A 174 -22.54 -33.77 -14.86
CA GLN A 174 -22.23 -33.57 -16.28
C GLN A 174 -22.74 -34.68 -17.21
N ARG A 175 -23.49 -35.66 -16.68
CA ARG A 175 -23.97 -36.83 -17.43
C ARG A 175 -25.39 -36.68 -18.01
N ALA A 176 -26.06 -35.55 -17.80
CA ALA A 176 -27.42 -35.32 -18.29
C ALA A 176 -27.55 -34.25 -19.39
N PHE A 177 -26.43 -33.72 -19.92
CA PHE A 177 -26.44 -32.63 -20.90
C PHE A 177 -25.65 -32.92 -22.18
N ARG A 178 -25.45 -34.20 -22.52
CA ARG A 178 -24.89 -34.64 -23.80
C ARG A 178 -25.73 -35.78 -24.34
N ASP A 179 -26.90 -35.48 -24.90
CA ASP A 179 -27.63 -36.46 -25.75
C ASP A 179 -28.60 -35.83 -26.77
N THR A 180 -28.56 -34.52 -27.00
CA THR A 180 -29.32 -33.90 -28.09
C THR A 180 -28.53 -32.75 -28.67
N ASP A 181 -27.68 -33.07 -29.63
CA ASP A 181 -27.39 -32.24 -30.81
C ASP A 181 -26.36 -33.01 -31.64
N ASP A 182 -26.85 -33.81 -32.58
CA ASP A 182 -26.08 -34.49 -33.62
C ASP A 182 -26.10 -33.63 -34.89
N PRO A 183 -25.00 -32.94 -35.26
CA PRO A 183 -24.93 -32.09 -36.44
C PRO A 183 -24.02 -32.67 -37.53
N GLN A 184 -23.84 -33.99 -37.59
CA GLN A 184 -23.07 -34.66 -38.65
C GLN A 184 -23.75 -35.99 -39.03
N ALA A 185 -24.90 -36.00 -39.72
CA ALA A 185 -25.04 -35.44 -41.05
C ALA A 185 -23.82 -35.74 -41.95
N TRP A 186 -23.38 -37.00 -41.99
CA TRP A 186 -22.53 -37.55 -43.05
C TRP A 186 -23.38 -38.31 -44.06
N GLN A 187 -23.67 -37.62 -45.17
CA GLN A 187 -23.54 -38.15 -46.53
C GLN A 187 -24.08 -39.57 -46.81
N ILE A 188 -25.39 -39.72 -47.13
CA ILE A 188 -25.87 -40.63 -48.20
C ILE A 188 -27.22 -40.10 -48.69
N GLU A 189 -27.29 -39.68 -49.97
CA GLU A 189 -28.42 -39.75 -50.93
C GLU A 189 -28.37 -38.61 -51.95
N MET A 190 -27.42 -38.74 -52.88
CA MET A 190 -27.55 -38.19 -54.21
C MET A 190 -28.61 -38.99 -54.97
N GLY A 191 -29.69 -38.31 -55.38
CA GLY A 191 -30.36 -38.55 -56.66
C GLY A 191 -31.62 -39.41 -56.65
N ALA A 192 -32.80 -38.77 -56.62
CA ALA A 192 -33.97 -39.21 -57.39
C ALA A 192 -35.08 -38.14 -57.43
N SER A 193 -35.39 -37.71 -58.66
CA SER A 193 -36.68 -37.23 -59.19
C SER A 193 -37.50 -36.16 -58.45
N LEU A 194 -37.53 -34.96 -59.03
CA LEU A 194 -38.79 -34.23 -59.22
C LEU A 194 -39.16 -34.27 -60.70
N GLY A 195 -40.38 -34.71 -60.96
CA GLY A 195 -40.97 -34.90 -62.28
C GLY A 195 -41.42 -33.60 -62.98
N PRO A 196 -42.18 -33.73 -64.08
CA PRO A 196 -42.15 -32.79 -65.20
C PRO A 196 -43.21 -31.69 -65.12
N ALA A 197 -42.95 -30.57 -65.81
CA ALA A 197 -43.98 -29.64 -66.28
C ALA A 197 -43.53 -28.92 -67.57
N GLN A 198 -43.86 -29.55 -68.70
CA GLN A 198 -44.16 -28.90 -69.99
C GLN A 198 -45.65 -28.45 -69.98
N PRO A 199 -46.20 -27.79 -71.03
CA PRO A 199 -45.61 -26.94 -72.07
C PRO A 199 -46.40 -25.62 -72.29
N ALA A 200 -45.84 -24.71 -73.10
CA ALA A 200 -46.50 -24.10 -74.27
C ALA A 200 -45.44 -23.31 -75.07
#